data_AF-A0A1B6JC22-F1
#
_entry.id   AF-A0A1B6JC22-F1
#
_cell.length_a   1.000
_cell.length_b   1.000
_cell.length_c   1.000
_cell.angle_alpha   90.00
_cell.angle_beta   90.00
_cell.angle_gamma   90.00
#
_symmetry.space_group_name_H-M   'P 1'
#
loop_
_entity.id
_entity.type
_entity.pdbx_description
1 polymer ?
#
loop_
_entity_poly.entity_id
_entity_poly.type
_entity_poly.pdbx_seq_one_letter_code
_entity_poly.pdbx_strand_id
1 'polypeptide(L)'
;EGYSLISESKFVSVLGGPLKDTIGLSEQEILELADYFKAPDGRILYRQFCQVIHDNVPDMTKYSNLVSGLEWEDPYHVNSLSVPEERRIMLLLTKIATLVKARDLVLLPHFQDYEIIAKNDGTITISHFARVLHFLKIFVAPEEFRLLVRKFLKDGYTVNYMAFVSALEYVYQYMERCGITDLGGEVLPNFRGRAMNASLPKLPRPEVGTVPTDAVFGVQKIFHPVLNKPRDPEISSFFHTSKTTR
;
A
#
# COMPACT_ATOMS: atom_id res chain seq x y z
N GLU A 1 -49.61 -6.99 19.71
CA GLU A 1 -49.43 -6.79 18.27
C GLU A 1 -49.53 -5.30 17.97
N GLY A 2 -48.40 -4.59 18.04
CA GLY A 2 -48.36 -3.13 17.93
C GLY A 2 -47.95 -2.70 16.53
N TYR A 3 -48.80 -1.95 15.86
CA TYR A 3 -48.50 -1.34 14.57
C TYR A 3 -47.26 -0.43 14.70
N SER A 4 -46.11 -0.82 14.14
CA SER A 4 -44.94 0.07 13.97
C SER A 4 -45.22 1.06 12.84
N LEU A 5 -46.18 1.96 13.10
CA LEU A 5 -46.53 3.10 12.27
C LEU A 5 -45.81 4.32 12.82
N ILE A 6 -45.15 5.08 11.94
CA ILE A 6 -44.49 6.33 12.30
C ILE A 6 -45.10 7.49 11.52
N SER A 7 -44.98 8.72 12.01
CA SER A 7 -45.39 9.88 11.21
C SER A 7 -44.44 10.09 10.03
N GLU A 8 -45.01 10.58 8.92
CA GLU A 8 -44.26 10.97 7.72
C GLU A 8 -43.15 11.96 8.06
N SER A 9 -43.47 12.99 8.86
CA SER A 9 -42.48 14.00 9.30
C SER A 9 -41.30 13.39 10.04
N LYS A 10 -41.53 12.36 10.86
CA LYS A 10 -40.48 11.69 11.62
C LYS A 10 -39.60 10.83 10.72
N PHE A 11 -40.19 10.15 9.74
CA PHE A 11 -39.46 9.37 8.75
C PHE A 11 -38.55 10.25 7.88
N VAL A 12 -39.12 11.32 7.31
CA VAL A 12 -38.38 12.27 6.47
C VAL A 12 -37.30 12.99 7.28
N SER A 13 -37.56 13.38 8.53
CA SER A 13 -36.55 14.05 9.37
C SER A 13 -35.36 13.14 9.72
N VAL A 14 -35.60 11.83 9.85
CA VAL A 14 -34.52 10.87 10.16
C VAL A 14 -33.69 10.56 8.91
N LEU A 15 -34.35 10.29 7.78
CA LEU A 15 -33.67 10.00 6.51
C LEU A 15 -33.00 11.23 5.89
N GLY A 16 -33.63 12.40 5.99
CA GLY A 16 -33.11 13.67 5.47
C GLY A 16 -32.24 14.44 6.46
N GLY A 17 -32.01 13.91 7.66
CA GLY A 17 -31.15 14.52 8.67
C GLY A 17 -29.98 13.60 9.01
N PRO A 18 -30.01 12.88 10.15
CA PRO A 18 -28.89 12.06 10.62
C PRO A 18 -28.41 11.00 9.64
N LEU A 19 -29.30 10.46 8.79
CA LEU A 19 -28.96 9.40 7.85
C LEU A 19 -28.71 9.89 6.42
N LYS A 20 -28.88 11.19 6.14
CA LYS A 20 -28.85 11.75 4.77
C LYS A 20 -27.53 11.46 4.07
N ASP A 21 -26.43 11.71 4.77
CA ASP A 21 -25.09 11.53 4.25
C ASP A 21 -24.74 10.04 4.09
N THR A 22 -25.28 9.17 4.96
CA THR A 22 -25.03 7.72 4.93
C THR A 22 -25.82 6.98 3.84
N ILE A 23 -27.07 7.40 3.57
CA ILE A 23 -27.93 6.72 2.57
C ILE A 23 -27.77 7.30 1.16
N GLY A 24 -27.24 8.51 1.02
CA GLY A 24 -26.96 9.14 -0.28
C GLY A 24 -28.19 9.47 -1.12
N LEU A 25 -29.39 9.48 -0.54
CA LEU A 25 -30.65 9.79 -1.24
C LEU A 25 -30.89 11.30 -1.29
N SER A 26 -31.40 11.79 -2.42
CA SER A 26 -31.89 13.16 -2.56
C SER A 26 -33.18 13.39 -1.78
N GLU A 27 -33.50 14.65 -1.47
CA GLU A 27 -34.74 15.00 -0.76
C GLU A 27 -35.98 14.57 -1.53
N GLN A 28 -35.94 14.63 -2.86
CA GLN A 28 -37.04 14.17 -3.69
C GLN A 28 -37.22 12.64 -3.61
N GLU A 29 -36.13 11.89 -3.66
CA GLU A 29 -36.18 10.42 -3.51
C GLU A 29 -36.69 10.02 -2.12
N ILE A 30 -36.31 10.72 -1.05
CA ILE A 30 -36.80 10.47 0.30
C ILE A 30 -38.32 10.69 0.39
N LEU A 31 -38.84 11.71 -0.29
CA LEU A 31 -40.28 11.99 -0.34
C LEU A 31 -41.03 10.91 -1.15
N GLU A 32 -40.50 10.49 -2.30
CA GLU A 32 -41.07 9.41 -3.09
C GLU A 32 -41.10 8.09 -2.29
N LEU A 33 -40.06 7.84 -1.50
CA LEU A 33 -39.96 6.67 -0.63
C LEU A 33 -40.94 6.76 0.54
N ALA A 34 -41.13 7.96 1.12
CA ALA A 34 -42.15 8.21 2.14
C ALA A 34 -43.56 7.98 1.60
N ASP A 35 -43.84 8.44 0.37
CA ASP A 35 -45.11 8.26 -0.32
C ASP A 35 -45.41 6.79 -0.61
N TYR A 36 -44.40 6.02 -1.03
CA TYR A 36 -44.57 4.60 -1.34
C TYR A 36 -44.98 3.76 -0.12
N PHE A 37 -44.43 4.05 1.06
CA PHE A 37 -44.75 3.34 2.30
C PHE A 37 -45.86 3.99 3.15
N LYS A 38 -46.53 5.01 2.60
CA LYS A 38 -47.62 5.71 3.27
C LYS A 38 -48.90 4.87 3.28
N ALA A 39 -49.48 4.69 4.46
CA ALA A 39 -50.77 4.07 4.65
C ALA A 39 -51.91 5.09 4.43
N PRO A 40 -53.17 4.61 4.26
CA PRO A 40 -54.33 5.49 4.05
C PRO A 40 -54.60 6.48 5.18
N ASP A 41 -54.06 6.22 6.37
CA ASP A 41 -54.15 7.09 7.55
C ASP A 41 -53.06 8.18 7.59
N GLY A 42 -52.22 8.27 6.55
CA GLY A 42 -51.13 9.24 6.44
C GLY A 42 -49.89 8.87 7.27
N ARG A 43 -49.84 7.69 7.87
CA ARG A 43 -48.66 7.19 8.61
C ARG A 43 -47.84 6.25 7.74
N ILE A 44 -46.57 6.08 8.07
CA ILE A 44 -45.65 5.23 7.31
C ILE A 44 -45.56 3.85 7.93
N LEU A 45 -45.67 2.82 7.08
CA LEU A 45 -45.55 1.41 7.42
C LEU A 45 -44.08 1.01 7.64
N TYR A 46 -43.49 1.52 8.73
CA TYR A 46 -42.06 1.39 9.02
C TYR A 46 -41.58 -0.07 9.08
N ARG A 47 -42.41 -0.99 9.61
CA ARG A 47 -42.05 -2.42 9.66
C ARG A 47 -41.88 -3.02 8.26
N GLN A 48 -42.75 -2.66 7.33
CA GLN A 48 -42.67 -3.15 5.95
C GLN A 48 -41.46 -2.55 5.24
N PHE A 49 -41.19 -1.26 5.44
CA PHE A 49 -39.97 -0.62 4.97
C PHE A 49 -38.71 -1.37 5.44
N CYS A 50 -38.58 -1.62 6.75
CA CYS A 50 -37.43 -2.37 7.29
C CYS A 50 -37.36 -3.79 6.72
N GLN A 51 -38.50 -4.46 6.58
CA GLN A 51 -38.55 -5.81 6.02
C GLN A 51 -38.09 -5.84 4.57
N VAL A 52 -38.55 -4.90 3.74
CA VAL A 52 -38.11 -4.80 2.33
C VAL A 52 -36.60 -4.56 2.26
N ILE A 53 -36.03 -3.71 3.11
CA ILE A 53 -34.58 -3.49 3.17
C ILE A 53 -33.85 -4.78 3.55
N HIS A 54 -34.29 -5.48 4.59
CA HIS A 54 -33.63 -6.69 5.08
C HIS A 54 -33.77 -7.87 4.11
N ASP A 55 -34.91 -8.01 3.44
CA ASP A 55 -35.18 -9.10 2.50
C ASP A 55 -34.48 -8.89 1.15
N ASN A 56 -34.13 -7.65 0.81
CA ASN A 56 -33.43 -7.28 -0.42
C ASN A 56 -31.97 -6.89 -0.20
N VAL A 57 -31.34 -7.34 0.89
CA VAL A 57 -29.88 -7.23 1.02
C VAL A 57 -29.25 -8.04 -0.12
N PRO A 58 -28.53 -7.39 -1.06
CA PRO A 58 -27.97 -8.11 -2.21
C PRO A 58 -27.01 -9.20 -1.73
N ASP A 59 -27.07 -10.38 -2.37
CA ASP A 59 -26.05 -11.41 -2.18
C ASP A 59 -24.73 -10.89 -2.76
N MET A 60 -23.90 -10.36 -1.88
CA MET A 60 -22.69 -9.58 -2.20
C MET A 60 -21.68 -10.38 -3.04
N THR A 61 -21.73 -11.71 -2.99
CA THR A 61 -20.87 -12.57 -3.79
C THR A 61 -21.20 -12.54 -5.29
N LYS A 62 -22.47 -12.29 -5.64
CA LYS A 62 -22.96 -12.29 -7.02
C LYS A 62 -22.73 -10.97 -7.78
N TYR A 63 -22.58 -9.86 -7.06
CA TYR A 63 -22.46 -8.52 -7.64
C TYR A 63 -21.07 -7.90 -7.46
N SER A 64 -20.10 -8.68 -6.99
CA SER A 64 -18.70 -8.26 -6.77
C SER A 64 -18.02 -7.62 -8.00
N ASN A 65 -18.52 -7.94 -9.19
CA ASN A 65 -18.07 -7.47 -10.49
C ASN A 65 -18.84 -6.24 -11.02
N LEU A 66 -19.89 -5.80 -10.33
CA LEU A 66 -20.67 -4.59 -10.65
C LEU A 66 -20.49 -3.47 -9.61
N VAL A 67 -20.10 -3.81 -8.38
CA VAL A 67 -19.87 -2.84 -7.30
C VAL A 67 -18.43 -2.35 -7.38
N SER A 68 -18.24 -1.04 -7.57
CA SER A 68 -16.90 -0.42 -7.67
C SER A 68 -16.09 -0.42 -6.37
N GLY A 69 -16.73 -0.77 -5.25
CA GLY A 69 -16.19 -0.64 -3.89
C GLY A 69 -16.43 0.75 -3.27
N LEU A 70 -16.88 1.73 -4.05
CA LEU A 70 -17.10 3.12 -3.63
C LEU A 70 -18.51 3.40 -3.07
N GLU A 71 -19.43 2.44 -3.16
CA GLU A 71 -20.86 2.62 -2.89
C GLU A 71 -21.25 2.44 -1.41
N TRP A 72 -20.31 1.97 -0.59
CA TRP A 72 -20.53 1.81 0.85
C TRP A 72 -19.37 2.48 1.58
N GLU A 73 -19.67 3.47 2.43
CA GLU A 73 -18.70 4.16 3.28
C GLU A 73 -18.19 3.23 4.41
N ASP A 74 -17.62 2.07 4.07
CA ASP A 74 -16.82 1.31 5.03
C ASP A 74 -15.60 2.16 5.40
N PRO A 75 -15.45 2.59 6.67
CA PRO A 75 -14.30 3.37 7.12
C PRO A 75 -12.97 2.64 6.92
N TYR A 76 -12.99 1.33 6.67
CA TYR A 76 -11.82 0.50 6.44
C TYR A 76 -11.72 -0.04 5.01
N HIS A 77 -12.49 0.53 4.06
CA HIS A 77 -12.44 0.09 2.66
C HIS A 77 -11.02 0.16 2.08
N VAL A 78 -10.64 -0.90 1.36
CA VAL A 78 -9.37 -1.00 0.63
C VAL A 78 -9.59 -1.45 -0.79
N ASN A 79 -8.83 -0.89 -1.72
CA ASN A 79 -8.94 -1.23 -3.13
C ASN A 79 -8.34 -2.62 -3.42
N SER A 80 -8.93 -3.33 -4.37
CA SER A 80 -8.38 -4.59 -4.88
C SER A 80 -7.15 -4.33 -5.74
N LEU A 81 -6.11 -5.15 -5.56
CA LEU A 81 -4.89 -5.11 -6.38
C LEU A 81 -4.70 -6.45 -7.06
N SER A 82 -3.80 -6.53 -8.05
CA SER A 82 -3.44 -7.82 -8.63
C SER A 82 -2.66 -8.69 -7.62
N VAL A 83 -2.73 -10.01 -7.75
CA VAL A 83 -2.02 -10.97 -6.88
C VAL A 83 -0.52 -10.63 -6.64
N PRO A 84 0.30 -10.31 -7.66
CA PRO A 84 1.70 -9.94 -7.42
C PRO A 84 1.85 -8.62 -6.65
N GLU A 85 0.95 -7.67 -6.88
CA GLU A 85 0.91 -6.38 -6.19
C GLU A 85 0.45 -6.54 -4.74
N GLU A 86 -0.49 -7.45 -4.47
CA GLU A 86 -0.91 -7.82 -3.11
C GLU A 86 0.23 -8.44 -2.29
N ARG A 87 1.06 -9.29 -2.91
CA ARG A 87 2.26 -9.79 -2.23
C ARG A 87 3.25 -8.67 -1.93
N ARG A 88 3.46 -7.76 -2.88
CA ARG A 88 4.38 -6.63 -2.71
C ARG A 88 3.89 -5.65 -1.65
N ILE A 89 2.60 -5.33 -1.61
CA ILE A 89 2.03 -4.44 -0.58
C ILE A 89 2.08 -5.12 0.80
N MET A 90 1.85 -6.42 0.89
CA MET A 90 1.93 -7.14 2.16
C MET A 90 3.35 -7.08 2.73
N LEU A 91 4.38 -7.33 1.90
CA LEU A 91 5.78 -7.17 2.31
C LEU A 91 6.11 -5.73 2.73
N LEU A 92 5.56 -4.73 2.04
CA LEU A 92 5.74 -3.33 2.40
C LEU A 92 5.08 -3.00 3.75
N LEU A 93 3.84 -3.43 3.97
CA LEU A 93 3.13 -3.25 5.24
C LEU A 93 3.86 -3.95 6.38
N THR A 94 4.40 -5.15 6.16
CA THR A 94 5.25 -5.82 7.16
C THR A 94 6.47 -5.00 7.52
N LYS A 95 7.21 -4.47 6.54
CA LYS A 95 8.38 -3.60 6.80
C LYS A 95 7.98 -2.36 7.61
N ILE A 96 6.89 -1.69 7.22
CA ILE A 96 6.41 -0.50 7.92
C ILE A 96 5.98 -0.85 9.34
N ALA A 97 5.20 -1.91 9.54
CA ALA A 97 4.71 -2.35 10.85
C ALA A 97 5.88 -2.68 11.79
N THR A 98 6.91 -3.39 11.31
CA THR A 98 8.10 -3.69 12.11
C THR A 98 8.84 -2.43 12.53
N LEU A 99 8.97 -1.44 11.64
CA LEU A 99 9.64 -0.17 11.94
C LEU A 99 8.84 0.67 12.93
N VAL A 100 7.52 0.75 12.74
CA VAL A 100 6.60 1.47 13.63
C VAL A 100 6.68 0.90 15.04
N LYS A 101 6.67 -0.43 15.18
CA LYS A 101 6.78 -1.08 16.50
C LYS A 101 8.16 -0.93 17.13
N ALA A 102 9.23 -1.17 16.38
CA ALA A 102 10.60 -1.06 16.89
C ALA A 102 10.93 0.36 17.42
N ARG A 103 10.23 1.38 16.93
CA ARG A 103 10.38 2.78 17.36
C ARG A 103 9.22 3.29 18.22
N ASP A 104 8.27 2.43 18.58
CA ASP A 104 7.06 2.75 19.33
C ASP A 104 6.31 3.99 18.79
N LEU A 105 6.15 4.07 17.47
CA LEU A 105 5.52 5.21 16.80
C LEU A 105 4.00 5.11 16.88
N VAL A 106 3.36 6.14 17.44
CA VAL A 106 1.90 6.24 17.48
C VAL A 106 1.41 7.00 16.24
N LEU A 107 0.90 6.28 15.25
CA LEU A 107 0.52 6.85 13.95
C LEU A 107 -0.74 7.72 14.01
N LEU A 108 -1.72 7.32 14.83
CA LEU A 108 -3.08 7.88 14.80
C LEU A 108 -3.13 9.39 15.06
N PRO A 109 -2.47 9.96 16.10
CA PRO A 109 -2.53 11.40 16.39
C PRO A 109 -2.01 12.25 15.22
N HIS A 110 -0.95 11.81 14.55
CA HIS A 110 -0.37 12.55 13.43
C HIS A 110 -1.27 12.64 12.20
N PHE A 111 -2.20 11.69 12.04
CA PHE A 111 -3.22 11.74 11.00
C PHE A 111 -4.46 12.55 11.45
N GLN A 112 -4.84 12.45 12.73
CA GLN A 112 -5.98 13.16 13.30
C GLN A 112 -5.78 14.68 13.41
N ASP A 113 -4.55 15.16 13.57
CA ASP A 113 -4.25 16.61 13.58
C ASP A 113 -4.75 17.30 12.29
N TYR A 114 -4.72 16.60 11.16
CA TYR A 114 -5.26 17.10 9.90
C TYR A 114 -6.78 16.97 9.80
N GLU A 115 -7.33 15.90 10.37
CA GLU A 115 -8.77 15.60 10.44
C GLU A 115 -9.54 16.76 11.10
N ILE A 116 -9.04 17.24 12.24
CA ILE A 116 -9.64 18.34 13.02
C ILE A 116 -9.76 19.62 12.18
N ILE A 117 -8.80 19.88 11.30
CA ILE A 117 -8.75 21.08 10.46
C ILE A 117 -9.63 20.89 9.20
N ALA A 118 -9.66 19.69 8.65
CA ALA A 118 -10.32 19.38 7.38
C ALA A 118 -11.79 18.96 7.52
N LYS A 119 -12.25 18.59 8.74
CA LYS A 119 -13.58 17.98 8.99
C LYS A 119 -13.85 16.74 8.12
N ASN A 120 -12.82 15.97 7.82
CA ASN A 120 -12.91 14.79 6.98
C ASN A 120 -12.88 13.55 7.85
N ASP A 121 -13.93 12.75 7.91
CA ASP A 121 -13.94 11.55 8.76
C ASP A 121 -13.03 10.45 8.15
N GLY A 122 -11.89 10.18 8.79
CA GLY A 122 -11.02 9.04 8.46
C GLY A 122 -10.21 9.12 7.15
N THR A 123 -10.16 10.28 6.48
CA THR A 123 -9.40 10.46 5.22
C THR A 123 -8.50 11.69 5.20
N ILE A 124 -7.39 11.59 4.46
CA ILE A 124 -6.41 12.67 4.31
C ILE A 124 -5.95 12.80 2.86
N THR A 125 -5.43 13.96 2.46
CA THR A 125 -4.86 14.13 1.12
C THR A 125 -3.58 13.31 0.93
N ILE A 126 -3.32 12.84 -0.30
CA ILE A 126 -2.08 12.08 -0.62
C ILE A 126 -0.82 12.84 -0.19
N SER A 127 -0.77 14.16 -0.42
CA SER A 127 0.35 15.01 -0.02
C SER A 127 0.51 15.12 1.50
N HIS A 128 -0.59 15.08 2.26
CA HIS A 128 -0.52 15.06 3.71
C HIS A 128 -0.03 13.70 4.22
N PHE A 129 -0.56 12.61 3.66
CA PHE A 129 -0.10 11.26 3.95
C PHE A 129 1.42 11.11 3.75
N ALA A 130 1.96 11.58 2.62
CA ALA A 130 3.39 11.59 2.36
C ALA A 130 4.19 12.39 3.41
N ARG A 131 3.67 13.56 3.82
CA ARG A 131 4.31 14.42 4.84
C ARG A 131 4.36 13.73 6.20
N VAL A 132 3.28 13.06 6.61
CA VAL A 132 3.23 12.34 7.89
C VAL A 132 4.24 11.18 7.89
N LEU A 133 4.29 10.37 6.83
CA LEU A 133 5.29 9.30 6.73
C LEU A 133 6.73 9.84 6.78
N HIS A 134 7.00 10.95 6.08
CA HIS A 134 8.30 11.59 6.10
C HIS A 134 8.65 12.17 7.49
N PHE A 135 7.68 12.78 8.17
CA PHE A 135 7.85 13.30 9.53
C PHE A 135 8.21 12.19 10.51
N LEU A 136 7.52 11.05 10.41
CA LEU A 136 7.76 9.83 11.19
C LEU A 136 9.02 9.05 10.77
N LYS A 137 9.79 9.56 9.80
CA LYS A 137 11.00 8.93 9.26
C LYS A 137 10.74 7.51 8.73
N ILE A 138 9.56 7.32 8.13
CA ILE A 138 9.16 6.12 7.39
C ILE A 138 9.45 6.41 5.91
N PHE A 139 10.61 5.97 5.44
CA PHE A 139 11.03 6.18 4.05
C PHE A 139 10.51 5.04 3.17
N VAL A 140 9.68 5.38 2.19
CA VAL A 140 9.10 4.45 1.22
C VAL A 140 9.55 4.85 -0.18
N ALA A 141 9.97 3.88 -0.99
CA ALA A 141 10.39 4.17 -2.37
C ALA A 141 9.20 4.72 -3.20
N PRO A 142 9.43 5.59 -4.21
CA PRO A 142 8.32 6.20 -4.96
C PRO A 142 7.34 5.21 -5.59
N GLU A 143 7.83 4.06 -6.09
CA GLU A 143 6.99 3.00 -6.63
C GLU A 143 6.12 2.32 -5.55
N GLU A 144 6.72 2.05 -4.39
CA GLU A 144 6.05 1.45 -3.24
C GLU A 144 5.02 2.42 -2.64
N PHE A 145 5.33 3.72 -2.64
CA PHE A 145 4.40 4.75 -2.19
C PHE A 145 3.18 4.85 -3.11
N ARG A 146 3.38 4.79 -4.43
CA ARG A 146 2.26 4.73 -5.40
C ARG A 146 1.40 3.49 -5.18
N LEU A 147 2.02 2.35 -4.91
CA LEU A 147 1.32 1.10 -4.61
C LEU A 147 0.49 1.21 -3.33
N LEU A 148 1.06 1.82 -2.28
CA LEU A 148 0.42 2.10 -1.00
C LEU A 148 -0.79 3.02 -1.19
N VAL A 149 -0.61 4.15 -1.87
CA VAL A 149 -1.69 5.09 -2.19
C VAL A 149 -2.80 4.39 -2.97
N ARG A 150 -2.47 3.60 -4.00
CA ARG A 150 -3.49 2.89 -4.78
C ARG A 150 -4.28 1.88 -3.95
N LYS A 151 -3.67 1.23 -2.94
CA LYS A 151 -4.36 0.28 -2.05
C LYS A 151 -5.39 0.97 -1.16
N PHE A 152 -5.08 2.19 -0.69
CA PHE A 152 -5.87 2.90 0.32
C PHE A 152 -6.55 4.18 -0.23
N LEU A 153 -6.68 4.31 -1.55
CA LEU A 153 -7.28 5.49 -2.19
C LEU A 153 -8.81 5.48 -2.00
N LYS A 154 -9.40 6.61 -1.61
CA LYS A 154 -10.86 6.78 -1.56
C LYS A 154 -11.35 7.59 -2.77
N ASP A 155 -11.11 8.91 -2.79
CA ASP A 155 -11.73 9.83 -3.77
C ASP A 155 -10.76 10.34 -4.85
N GLY A 156 -9.77 9.53 -5.23
CA GLY A 156 -8.78 9.87 -6.26
C GLY A 156 -7.64 10.79 -5.80
N TYR A 157 -7.86 11.63 -4.78
CA TYR A 157 -6.84 12.50 -4.18
C TYR A 157 -6.75 12.36 -2.65
N THR A 158 -7.65 11.58 -2.04
CA THR A 158 -7.72 11.25 -0.61
C THR A 158 -7.33 9.80 -0.37
N VAL A 159 -6.67 9.56 0.75
CA VAL A 159 -6.22 8.26 1.25
C VAL A 159 -6.96 7.98 2.55
N ASN A 160 -7.52 6.78 2.65
CA ASN A 160 -8.09 6.24 3.87
C ASN A 160 -6.96 5.79 4.81
N TYR A 161 -6.61 6.66 5.76
CA TYR A 161 -5.55 6.35 6.71
C TYR A 161 -6.03 5.40 7.82
N MET A 162 -7.34 5.36 8.12
CA MET A 162 -7.91 4.42 9.09
C MET A 162 -7.73 2.98 8.61
N ALA A 163 -8.03 2.73 7.33
CA ALA A 163 -7.74 1.45 6.68
C ALA A 163 -6.24 1.11 6.70
N PHE A 164 -5.37 2.09 6.47
CA PHE A 164 -3.91 1.89 6.52
C PHE A 164 -3.42 1.52 7.93
N VAL A 165 -3.84 2.25 8.96
CA VAL A 165 -3.47 1.98 10.36
C VAL A 165 -4.00 0.63 10.80
N SER A 166 -5.27 0.32 10.48
CA SER A 166 -5.86 -0.99 10.76
C SER A 166 -5.11 -2.13 10.06
N ALA A 167 -4.65 -1.93 8.82
CA ALA A 167 -3.87 -2.93 8.10
C ALA A 167 -2.51 -3.18 8.74
N LEU A 168 -1.85 -2.14 9.26
CA LEU A 168 -0.58 -2.28 10.00
C LEU A 168 -0.78 -3.04 11.30
N GLU A 169 -1.83 -2.71 12.05
CA GLU A 169 -2.19 -3.38 13.30
C GLU A 169 -2.49 -4.87 13.05
N TYR A 170 -3.26 -5.19 12.01
CA TYR A 170 -3.52 -6.57 11.61
C TYR A 170 -2.23 -7.34 11.30
N VAL A 171 -1.32 -6.74 10.54
CA VAL A 171 -0.03 -7.36 10.19
C VAL A 171 0.82 -7.57 11.45
N TYR A 172 0.81 -6.63 12.39
CA TYR A 172 1.49 -6.77 13.67
C TYR A 172 0.92 -7.92 14.51
N GLN A 173 -0.40 -7.96 14.72
CA GLN A 173 -1.08 -9.02 15.47
C GLN A 173 -0.83 -10.40 14.84
N TYR A 174 -0.80 -10.46 13.50
CA TYR A 174 -0.44 -11.68 12.79
C TYR A 174 1.00 -12.12 13.07
N MET A 175 1.97 -11.20 13.04
CA MET A 175 3.37 -11.49 13.36
C MET A 175 3.56 -11.97 14.80
N GLU A 176 2.87 -11.34 15.76
CA GLU A 176 2.89 -11.71 17.17
C GLU A 176 2.31 -13.11 17.39
N ARG A 177 1.16 -13.40 16.78
CA ARG A 177 0.53 -14.74 16.83
C ARG A 177 1.41 -15.84 16.25
N CYS A 178 2.15 -15.53 15.18
CA CYS A 178 3.08 -16.46 14.57
C CYS A 178 4.45 -16.54 15.28
N GLY A 179 4.68 -15.74 16.33
CA GLY A 179 5.95 -15.68 17.04
C GLY A 179 7.12 -15.25 16.16
N ILE A 180 6.88 -14.34 15.20
CA ILE A 180 7.86 -13.89 14.21
C ILE A 180 8.70 -12.71 14.75
N THR A 181 8.18 -11.97 15.72
CA THR A 181 8.81 -10.79 16.32
C THR A 181 9.23 -11.05 17.76
N ASP A 182 10.39 -10.52 18.14
CA ASP A 182 10.85 -10.49 19.54
C ASP A 182 10.05 -9.45 20.36
N LEU A 183 10.17 -9.47 21.69
CA LEU A 183 9.52 -8.52 22.61
C LEU A 183 9.82 -7.04 22.28
N GLY A 184 10.93 -6.78 21.58
CA GLY A 184 11.33 -5.46 21.08
C GLY A 184 10.79 -5.09 19.69
N GLY A 185 9.95 -5.91 19.06
CA GLY A 185 9.37 -5.66 17.72
C GLY A 185 10.30 -5.97 16.53
N GLU A 186 11.50 -6.49 16.80
CA GLU A 186 12.46 -6.93 15.77
C GLU A 186 12.07 -8.30 15.22
N VAL A 187 12.17 -8.48 13.90
CA VAL A 187 11.92 -9.78 13.26
C VAL A 187 12.99 -10.78 13.67
N LEU A 188 12.58 -11.90 14.26
CA LEU A 188 13.50 -12.95 14.72
C LEU A 188 14.37 -13.45 13.54
N PRO A 189 15.68 -13.63 13.75
CA PRO A 189 16.61 -14.04 12.69
C PRO A 189 16.29 -15.40 12.07
N ASN A 190 15.52 -16.24 12.77
CA ASN A 190 15.12 -17.59 12.32
C ASN A 190 13.87 -17.60 11.42
N PHE A 191 13.37 -16.43 10.99
CA PHE A 191 12.26 -16.38 10.04
C PHE A 191 12.66 -17.02 8.71
N ARG A 192 12.06 -18.18 8.38
CA ARG A 192 12.33 -18.97 7.16
C ARG A 192 12.15 -18.20 5.84
N GLY A 193 11.55 -17.00 5.87
CA GLY A 193 11.37 -16.09 4.74
C GLY A 193 12.40 -14.96 4.61
N ARG A 194 13.28 -14.73 5.60
CA ARG A 194 14.56 -14.08 5.28
C ARG A 194 15.23 -15.08 4.38
N ALA A 195 15.51 -14.69 3.14
CA ALA A 195 16.38 -15.47 2.27
C ALA A 195 17.52 -15.93 3.15
N MET A 196 17.60 -17.24 3.42
CA MET A 196 18.82 -17.80 3.97
C MET A 196 19.89 -17.15 3.13
N ASN A 197 20.85 -16.52 3.79
CA ASN A 197 22.16 -16.34 3.22
C ASN A 197 22.59 -17.71 2.73
N ALA A 198 22.12 -18.07 1.54
CA ALA A 198 22.55 -19.20 0.78
C ALA A 198 23.95 -18.75 0.39
N SER A 199 24.88 -18.93 1.31
CA SER A 199 26.24 -19.27 0.96
C SER A 199 26.09 -20.58 0.20
N LEU A 200 25.66 -20.48 -1.05
CA LEU A 200 25.78 -21.56 -2.01
C LEU A 200 27.24 -21.99 -1.88
N PRO A 201 27.50 -23.26 -1.55
CA PRO A 201 28.86 -23.75 -1.59
C PRO A 201 29.39 -23.36 -2.95
N LYS A 202 30.48 -22.58 -2.99
CA LYS A 202 31.10 -22.22 -4.26
C LYS A 202 31.44 -23.54 -4.92
N LEU A 203 30.68 -23.92 -5.94
CA LEU A 203 31.04 -25.07 -6.74
C LEU A 203 32.47 -24.80 -7.22
N PRO A 204 33.40 -25.75 -7.08
CA PRO A 204 34.71 -25.57 -7.66
C PRO A 204 34.49 -25.23 -9.13
N ARG A 205 35.01 -24.09 -9.58
CA ARG A 205 35.05 -23.82 -11.02
C ARG A 205 35.72 -25.04 -11.65
N PRO A 206 35.19 -25.61 -12.75
CA PRO A 206 35.80 -26.75 -13.44
C PRO A 206 37.28 -26.54 -13.79
N GLU A 207 37.71 -25.28 -13.77
CA GLU A 207 39.03 -24.77 -14.14
C GLU A 207 40.07 -24.89 -13.02
N VAL A 208 39.64 -25.18 -11.78
CA VAL A 208 40.56 -25.48 -10.67
C VAL A 208 40.94 -26.95 -10.73
N GLY A 209 41.85 -27.29 -11.65
CA GLY A 209 42.66 -28.49 -11.51
C GLY A 209 42.99 -29.29 -12.76
N THR A 210 42.38 -29.06 -13.92
CA THR A 210 42.80 -29.82 -15.12
C THR A 210 42.55 -29.03 -16.40
N VAL A 211 43.66 -28.78 -17.10
CA VAL A 211 43.81 -28.15 -18.42
C VAL A 211 43.84 -26.61 -18.43
N PRO A 212 44.97 -25.98 -18.85
CA PRO A 212 45.02 -24.54 -19.09
C PRO A 212 44.01 -24.17 -20.18
N THR A 213 43.28 -23.07 -19.96
CA THR A 213 42.22 -22.57 -20.85
C THR A 213 42.69 -22.36 -22.30
N ASP A 214 43.97 -22.03 -22.47
CA ASP A 214 44.62 -21.84 -23.77
C ASP A 214 44.70 -23.12 -24.61
N ALA A 215 44.72 -24.30 -23.97
CA ALA A 215 44.72 -25.58 -24.65
C ALA A 215 43.32 -26.04 -25.07
N VAL A 216 42.26 -25.49 -24.46
CA VAL A 216 40.86 -25.85 -24.76
C VAL A 216 40.25 -24.91 -25.80
N PHE A 217 40.50 -23.59 -25.69
CA PHE A 217 39.83 -22.58 -26.52
C PHE A 217 40.77 -21.87 -27.50
N GLY A 218 42.06 -22.22 -27.51
CA GLY A 218 43.10 -21.50 -28.24
C GLY A 218 43.38 -20.12 -27.62
N VAL A 219 44.49 -19.48 -28.03
CA VAL A 219 44.87 -18.15 -27.54
C VAL A 219 43.82 -17.13 -27.98
N GLN A 220 42.88 -16.81 -27.08
CA GLN A 220 41.93 -15.74 -27.32
C GLN A 220 42.65 -14.40 -27.19
N LYS A 221 42.85 -13.72 -28.31
CA LYS A 221 43.27 -12.31 -28.31
C LYS A 221 42.12 -11.46 -27.77
N ILE A 222 42.13 -11.23 -26.47
CA ILE A 222 41.19 -10.32 -25.81
C ILE A 222 41.56 -8.89 -26.25
N PHE A 223 40.82 -8.35 -27.21
CA PHE A 223 40.89 -6.92 -27.55
C PHE A 223 40.08 -6.12 -26.54
N HIS A 224 40.64 -5.90 -25.35
CA HIS A 224 40.10 -4.92 -24.41
C HIS A 224 40.96 -3.66 -24.46
N PRO A 225 40.43 -2.49 -24.90
CA PRO A 225 41.22 -1.29 -25.15
C PRO A 225 41.93 -0.71 -23.92
N VAL A 226 41.58 -1.17 -22.71
CA VAL A 226 42.21 -0.79 -21.43
C VAL A 226 43.51 -1.56 -21.15
N LEU A 227 43.82 -2.64 -21.88
CA LEU A 227 45.05 -3.44 -21.70
C LEU A 227 46.25 -2.90 -22.49
N ASN A 228 46.07 -1.89 -23.34
CA ASN A 228 47.20 -1.20 -23.95
C ASN A 228 47.92 -0.41 -22.86
N LYS A 229 49.19 -0.76 -22.60
CA LYS A 229 50.05 0.00 -21.67
C LYS A 229 49.98 1.49 -22.02
N PRO A 230 49.88 2.39 -21.02
CA PRO A 230 49.99 3.82 -21.28
C PRO A 230 51.34 4.11 -21.96
N ARG A 231 51.34 4.97 -22.98
CA ARG A 231 52.56 5.46 -23.63
C ARG A 231 53.45 6.11 -22.58
N ASP A 232 54.67 5.63 -22.43
CA ASP A 232 55.67 6.24 -21.55
C ASP A 232 55.95 7.70 -21.99
N PRO A 233 55.97 8.67 -21.06
CA PRO A 233 56.34 10.04 -21.36
C PRO A 233 57.87 10.16 -21.50
N GLU A 234 58.30 10.65 -22.66
CA GLU A 234 59.53 11.38 -22.94
C GLU A 234 60.86 10.84 -22.36
N ILE A 235 61.60 10.09 -23.18
CA ILE A 235 63.07 10.11 -23.12
C ILE A 235 63.54 11.22 -24.05
N SER A 236 63.97 12.32 -23.44
CA SER A 236 64.75 13.37 -24.09
C SER A 236 66.04 12.77 -24.70
N SER A 237 66.14 12.72 -26.02
CA SER A 237 67.42 12.51 -26.72
C SER A 237 67.89 13.83 -27.32
N PHE A 238 68.52 14.65 -26.47
CA PHE A 238 69.51 15.62 -26.93
C PHE A 238 70.72 14.85 -27.47
N PHE A 239 70.96 14.89 -28.78
CA PHE A 239 72.31 14.83 -29.31
C PHE A 239 72.45 15.80 -30.49
N HIS A 240 73.14 16.90 -30.19
CA HIS A 240 73.63 17.87 -31.16
C HIS A 240 74.80 17.26 -31.94
N THR A 241 74.83 17.61 -33.22
CA THR A 241 75.72 17.13 -34.28
C THR A 241 77.21 17.39 -34.04
N SER A 242 77.99 16.46 -34.58
CA SER A 242 79.45 16.42 -34.69
C SER A 242 80.11 17.70 -35.21
N LYS A 243 81.26 18.03 -34.60
CA LYS A 243 82.29 18.93 -35.13
C LYS A 243 82.90 18.36 -36.42
N THR A 244 83.04 19.20 -37.45
CA THR A 244 84.00 19.02 -38.55
C THR A 244 84.96 20.20 -38.53
N THR A 245 86.25 19.91 -38.39
CA THR A 245 87.37 20.84 -38.56
C THR A 245 87.98 20.66 -39.94
N ARG A 246 87.81 21.64 -40.83
CA ARG A 246 88.84 22.40 -41.58
C ARG A 246 88.20 23.20 -42.71
#